data_AF-A0A7S1P2E8-F1
#
_entry.id   AF-A0A7S1P2E8-F1
#
_cell.length_a   1.000
_cell.length_b   1.000
_cell.length_c   1.000
_cell.angle_alpha   90.00
_cell.angle_beta   90.00
_cell.angle_gamma   90.00
#
_symmetry.space_group_name_H-M   'P 1'
#
loop_
_entity.id
_entity.type
_entity.pdbx_description
1 polymer ?
#
loop_
_entity_poly.entity_id
_entity_poly.type
_entity_poly.pdbx_seq_one_letter_code
_entity_poly.pdbx_strand_id
1 'polypeptide(L)'
;RKGLPKPLHFWKWINLKALFKQHYRREPTGGLQRVVESLGYTFEGRAHSGLVDSRNTAKIVTDMIRGGFRFTRTTRGCGPDGQPYGRPKAGDKRAADRAQRRPALSSKAPRGEKRADVEGALRRG
;
A
#
# COMPACT_ATOMS: atom_id res chain seq x y z
N ARG A 1 -4.41 -15.65 -30.14
CA ARG A 1 -3.13 -15.97 -29.43
C ARG A 1 -2.01 -15.88 -30.47
N LYS A 2 -0.85 -15.27 -30.20
CA LYS A 2 0.16 -14.94 -31.24
C LYS A 2 1.00 -16.13 -31.77
N GLY A 3 0.67 -17.38 -31.43
CA GLY A 3 1.41 -18.58 -31.90
C GLY A 3 2.84 -18.77 -31.35
N LEU A 4 3.37 -17.78 -30.63
CA LEU A 4 4.74 -17.84 -30.10
C LEU A 4 4.80 -18.63 -28.77
N PRO A 5 5.78 -19.52 -28.60
CA PRO A 5 6.03 -20.17 -27.32
C PRO A 5 6.44 -19.13 -26.27
N LYS A 6 6.00 -19.30 -25.03
CA LYS A 6 6.33 -18.39 -23.93
C LYS A 6 7.75 -18.69 -23.40
N PRO A 7 8.72 -17.76 -23.51
CA PRO A 7 10.07 -17.96 -22.99
C PRO A 7 10.10 -18.28 -21.49
N LEU A 8 11.09 -19.09 -21.06
CA LEU A 8 11.25 -19.59 -19.69
C LEU A 8 11.30 -18.46 -18.64
N HIS A 9 11.95 -17.34 -18.94
CA HIS A 9 12.08 -16.23 -18.00
C HIS A 9 10.74 -15.53 -17.69
N PHE A 10 9.72 -15.63 -18.55
CA PHE A 10 8.38 -15.10 -18.25
C PHE A 10 7.53 -16.00 -17.35
N TRP A 11 8.06 -17.17 -16.97
CA TRP A 11 7.37 -18.08 -16.06
C TRP A 11 7.61 -17.74 -14.60
N LYS A 12 8.57 -16.88 -14.26
CA LYS A 12 8.87 -16.49 -12.88
C LYS A 12 9.04 -14.98 -12.79
N TRP A 13 8.43 -14.36 -11.79
CA TRP A 13 8.50 -12.91 -11.60
C TRP A 13 8.30 -12.50 -10.14
N ILE A 14 8.63 -11.24 -9.87
CA ILE A 14 8.41 -10.59 -8.58
C ILE A 14 7.13 -9.76 -8.68
N ASN A 15 6.20 -10.01 -7.76
CA ASN A 15 5.02 -9.21 -7.54
C ASN A 15 5.38 -8.12 -6.53
N LEU A 16 5.80 -6.96 -7.05
CA LEU A 16 6.26 -5.86 -6.22
C LEU A 16 5.20 -5.38 -5.24
N LYS A 17 3.91 -5.41 -5.58
CA LYS A 17 2.83 -4.99 -4.67
C LYS A 17 2.81 -5.82 -3.38
N ALA A 18 3.02 -7.13 -3.50
CA ALA A 18 3.05 -8.02 -2.34
C ALA A 18 4.26 -7.73 -1.44
N LEU A 19 5.43 -7.49 -2.05
CA LEU A 19 6.65 -7.19 -1.30
C LEU A 19 6.61 -5.78 -0.69
N PHE A 20 6.03 -4.81 -1.38
CA PHE A 20 5.77 -3.47 -0.86
C PHE A 20 4.95 -3.55 0.43
N LYS A 21 3.85 -4.32 0.40
CA LYS A 21 3.01 -4.52 1.59
C LYS A 21 3.79 -5.16 2.75
N GLN A 22 4.62 -6.15 2.45
CA GLN A 22 5.46 -6.81 3.45
C GLN A 22 6.48 -5.84 4.07
N HIS A 23 7.14 -5.03 3.24
CA HIS A 23 8.21 -4.14 3.66
C HIS A 23 7.69 -2.92 4.45
N TYR A 24 6.71 -2.20 3.90
CA TYR A 24 6.17 -0.98 4.52
C TYR A 24 4.97 -1.24 5.44
N ARG A 25 4.53 -2.50 5.60
CA ARG A 25 3.38 -2.90 6.41
C ARG A 25 2.08 -2.13 6.08
N ARG A 26 1.93 -1.70 4.83
CA ARG A 26 0.76 -0.95 4.33
C ARG A 26 0.40 -1.36 2.91
N GLU A 27 -0.87 -1.23 2.55
CA GLU A 27 -1.34 -1.56 1.20
C GLU A 27 -0.93 -0.46 0.19
N PRO A 28 -0.41 -0.80 -1.00
CA PRO A 28 -0.17 0.16 -2.07
C PRO A 28 -1.50 0.58 -2.72
N THR A 29 -2.14 1.62 -2.16
CA THR A 29 -3.44 2.13 -2.59
C THR A 29 -3.30 3.32 -3.55
N GLY A 30 -4.33 3.54 -4.38
CA GLY A 30 -4.43 4.76 -5.20
C GLY A 30 -3.57 4.80 -6.47
N GLY A 31 -3.01 3.66 -6.90
CA GLY A 31 -2.25 3.56 -8.15
C GLY A 31 -0.76 3.84 -8.00
N LEU A 32 0.00 3.63 -9.09
CA LEU A 32 1.47 3.74 -9.06
C LEU A 32 1.93 5.14 -8.64
N GLN A 33 1.29 6.19 -9.18
CA GLN A 33 1.63 7.57 -8.87
C GLN A 33 1.55 7.86 -7.37
N ARG A 34 0.40 7.57 -6.74
CA ARG A 34 0.25 7.80 -5.29
C ARG A 34 1.23 6.99 -4.46
N VAL A 35 1.54 5.76 -4.88
CA VAL A 35 2.53 4.93 -4.17
C VAL A 35 3.91 5.58 -4.22
N VAL A 36 4.36 6.05 -5.39
CA VAL A 36 5.64 6.73 -5.59
C VAL A 36 5.71 8.01 -4.76
N GLU A 37 4.67 8.85 -4.83
CA GLU A 37 4.57 10.10 -4.08
C GLU A 37 4.54 9.86 -2.57
N SER A 38 3.90 8.77 -2.12
CA SER A 38 3.86 8.40 -0.70
C SER A 38 5.20 7.93 -0.12
N LEU A 39 6.21 7.70 -0.97
CA LEU A 39 7.58 7.41 -0.57
C LEU A 39 8.47 8.68 -0.64
N GLY A 40 7.90 9.83 -1.00
CA GLY A 40 8.64 11.09 -1.13
C GLY A 40 9.29 11.31 -2.50
N TYR A 41 8.97 10.50 -3.52
CA TYR A 41 9.47 10.69 -4.88
C TYR A 41 8.42 11.36 -5.77
N THR A 42 8.84 12.19 -6.72
CA THR A 42 7.96 12.74 -7.74
C THR A 42 7.68 11.71 -8.83
N PHE A 43 6.42 11.58 -9.25
CA PHE A 43 6.07 10.77 -10.42
C PHE A 43 6.50 11.50 -11.71
N GLU A 44 7.34 10.85 -12.51
CA GLU A 44 7.86 11.44 -13.75
C GLU A 44 7.03 11.01 -14.96
N GLY A 45 6.57 11.95 -15.76
CA GLY A 45 5.89 11.67 -17.03
C GLY A 45 4.40 11.34 -16.91
N ARG A 46 3.82 10.84 -18.01
CA ARG A 46 2.38 10.50 -18.09
C ARG A 46 2.14 9.06 -17.66
N ALA A 47 1.23 8.87 -16.72
CA ALA A 47 0.76 7.56 -16.29
C ALA A 47 0.23 6.74 -17.48
N HIS A 48 0.33 5.41 -17.38
CA HIS A 48 -0.11 4.44 -18.39
C HIS A 48 0.77 4.38 -19.66
N SER A 49 1.97 4.96 -19.61
CA SER A 49 3.04 4.65 -20.56
C SER A 49 3.96 3.59 -19.95
N GLY A 50 4.15 2.46 -20.63
CA GLY A 50 4.92 1.34 -20.09
C GLY A 50 6.35 1.71 -19.69
N LEU A 51 7.00 2.61 -20.43
CA LEU A 51 8.33 3.12 -20.08
C LEU A 51 8.30 3.99 -18.82
N VAL A 52 7.33 4.90 -18.74
CA VAL A 52 7.13 5.79 -17.60
C VAL A 52 6.82 4.98 -16.34
N ASP A 53 5.89 4.03 -16.44
CA ASP A 53 5.51 3.16 -15.34
C ASP A 53 6.70 2.30 -14.88
N SER A 54 7.54 1.84 -15.80
CA SER A 54 8.76 1.08 -15.48
C SER A 54 9.78 1.92 -14.71
N ARG A 55 10.03 3.17 -15.12
CA ARG A 55 10.94 4.09 -14.42
C ARG A 55 10.46 4.42 -13.01
N ASN A 56 9.18 4.75 -12.87
CA ASN A 56 8.60 5.07 -11.56
C ASN A 56 8.52 3.82 -10.66
N THR A 57 8.29 2.63 -11.22
CA THR A 57 8.40 1.37 -10.48
C THR A 57 9.83 1.13 -9.97
N ALA A 58 10.85 1.45 -10.76
CA ALA A 58 12.25 1.33 -10.34
C ALA A 58 12.60 2.24 -9.15
N LYS A 59 11.95 3.41 -9.01
CA LYS A 59 12.09 4.26 -7.81
C LYS A 59 11.63 3.54 -6.55
N ILE A 60 10.48 2.87 -6.60
CA ILE A 60 9.97 2.06 -5.48
C ILE A 60 10.97 0.95 -5.13
N VAL A 61 11.46 0.22 -6.11
CA VAL A 61 12.44 -0.86 -5.90
C VAL A 61 13.72 -0.32 -5.27
N THR A 62 14.22 0.81 -5.75
CA THR A 62 15.42 1.47 -5.23
C THR A 62 15.23 1.91 -3.78
N ASP A 63 14.08 2.49 -3.45
CA ASP A 63 13.72 2.86 -2.08
C ASP A 63 13.73 1.66 -1.15
N MET A 64 13.10 0.55 -1.57
CA MET A 64 13.08 -0.69 -0.79
C MET A 64 14.49 -1.24 -0.56
N ILE A 65 15.36 -1.23 -1.56
CA ILE A 65 16.76 -1.68 -1.41
C ILE A 65 17.51 -0.80 -0.42
N ARG A 66 17.35 0.53 -0.52
CA ARG A 66 17.95 1.49 0.42
C ARG A 66 17.41 1.30 1.85
N GLY A 67 16.14 0.90 1.97
CA GLY A 67 15.51 0.49 3.23
C GLY A 67 15.90 -0.90 3.74
N GLY A 68 16.88 -1.56 3.10
CA GLY A 68 17.42 -2.86 3.53
C GLY A 68 16.67 -4.08 3.00
N PHE A 69 15.72 -3.92 2.08
CA PHE A 69 14.99 -5.04 1.48
C PHE A 69 15.87 -5.79 0.46
N ARG A 70 15.94 -7.12 0.59
CA ARG A 70 16.73 -7.99 -0.32
C ARG A 70 15.83 -8.84 -1.21
N PHE A 71 15.86 -8.58 -2.51
CA PHE A 71 15.14 -9.37 -3.52
C PHE A 71 15.93 -10.64 -3.88
N THR A 72 15.70 -11.74 -3.17
CA THR A 72 16.45 -13.01 -3.36
C THR A 72 15.67 -14.07 -4.12
N ARG A 73 14.33 -14.00 -4.13
CA ARG A 73 13.46 -15.03 -4.72
C ARG A 73 12.31 -14.40 -5.50
N THR A 74 11.92 -15.05 -6.59
CA THR A 74 10.68 -14.71 -7.31
C THR A 74 9.48 -15.04 -6.45
N THR A 75 8.48 -14.17 -6.42
CA THR A 75 7.29 -14.36 -5.59
C THR A 75 6.18 -15.15 -6.31
N ARG A 76 6.22 -15.21 -7.64
CA ARG A 76 5.24 -15.91 -8.47
C ARG A 76 5.91 -16.62 -9.61
N GLY A 77 5.30 -17.73 -10.03
CA GLY A 77 5.72 -18.44 -11.21
C GLY A 77 5.22 -19.88 -11.25
N CYS A 78 5.86 -20.71 -12.07
CA CYS A 78 5.67 -22.15 -12.10
C CYS A 78 6.90 -22.87 -11.53
N GLY A 79 6.64 -23.86 -10.66
CA GLY A 79 7.65 -24.75 -10.10
C GLY A 79 8.19 -25.75 -11.13
N PRO A 80 9.20 -26.55 -10.76
CA PRO A 80 9.74 -27.63 -11.61
C PRO A 80 8.69 -28.68 -12.00
N ASP A 81 7.68 -28.87 -11.15
CA ASP A 81 6.49 -29.71 -11.33
C ASP A 81 5.41 -29.08 -12.23
N GLY A 82 5.66 -27.89 -12.78
CA GLY A 82 4.71 -27.12 -13.55
C GLY A 82 3.63 -26.42 -12.70
N GLN A 83 3.60 -26.62 -11.38
CA GLN A 83 2.56 -26.07 -10.52
C GLN A 83 2.78 -24.58 -10.25
N PRO A 84 1.72 -23.75 -10.32
CA PRO A 84 1.84 -22.32 -10.05
C PRO A 84 2.03 -22.05 -8.55
N TYR A 85 3.05 -21.26 -8.18
CA TYR A 85 3.26 -20.78 -6.81
C TYR A 85 3.00 -19.28 -6.66
N GLY A 86 2.82 -18.83 -5.41
CA GLY A 86 2.62 -17.42 -5.08
C GLY A 86 1.21 -16.88 -5.34
N ARG A 87 0.24 -17.77 -5.59
CA ARG A 87 -1.18 -17.44 -5.54
C ARG A 87 -1.65 -17.40 -4.08
N PRO A 88 -2.47 -16.41 -3.66
CA PRO A 88 -3.14 -16.47 -2.37
C PRO A 88 -4.03 -17.71 -2.32
N LYS A 89 -4.07 -18.43 -1.19
CA LYS A 89 -5.01 -19.55 -1.03
C LYS A 89 -6.44 -19.00 -1.03
N ALA A 90 -7.37 -19.74 -1.64
CA ALA A 90 -8.79 -19.38 -1.62
C ALA A 90 -9.28 -19.42 -0.15
N GLY A 91 -9.39 -18.26 0.48
CA GLY A 91 -9.70 -18.11 1.91
C GLY A 91 -9.06 -16.86 2.53
N ASP A 92 -7.83 -16.53 2.13
CA ASP A 92 -7.06 -15.41 2.71
C ASP A 92 -7.65 -14.02 2.39
N LYS A 93 -8.40 -13.91 1.28
CA LYS A 93 -9.05 -12.64 0.89
C LYS A 93 -10.07 -12.16 1.92
N ARG A 94 -10.86 -13.06 2.52
CA ARG A 94 -11.88 -12.69 3.52
C ARG A 94 -11.27 -12.18 4.83
N ALA A 95 -10.11 -12.71 5.22
CA ALA A 95 -9.38 -12.26 6.41
C ALA A 95 -8.74 -10.88 6.18
N ALA A 96 -8.17 -10.64 5.00
CA ALA A 96 -7.58 -9.34 4.63
C ALA A 96 -8.65 -8.22 4.56
N ASP A 97 -9.83 -8.49 4.00
CA ASP A 97 -10.94 -7.52 3.94
C ASP A 97 -11.52 -7.20 5.34
N ARG A 98 -11.58 -8.19 6.24
CA ARG A 98 -12.03 -8.01 7.63
C ARG A 98 -11.05 -7.16 8.45
N ALA A 99 -9.74 -7.33 8.26
CA ALA A 99 -8.72 -6.54 8.95
C ALA A 99 -8.65 -5.07 8.50
N GLN A 100 -9.16 -4.76 7.30
CA GLN A 100 -9.22 -3.38 6.77
C GLN A 100 -10.44 -2.58 7.26
N ARG A 101 -11.45 -3.23 7.83
CA ARG A 101 -12.60 -2.55 8.47
C ARG A 101 -12.24 -2.20 9.92
N ARG A 102 -11.69 -1.01 10.14
CA ARG A 102 -11.67 -0.41 11.49
C ARG A 102 -13.13 -0.16 11.93
N PRO A 103 -13.52 -0.41 13.20
CA PRO A 103 -14.77 0.14 13.70
C PRO A 103 -14.64 1.67 13.67
N ALA A 104 -15.67 2.36 13.19
CA ALA A 104 -15.71 3.81 13.18
C ALA A 104 -15.54 4.31 14.63
N LEU A 105 -14.52 5.13 14.86
CA LEU A 105 -14.41 5.92 16.08
C LEU A 105 -15.65 6.84 16.13
N SER A 106 -16.58 6.53 17.03
CA SER A 106 -17.75 7.36 17.31
C SER A 106 -17.29 8.69 17.88
N SER A 107 -17.21 9.73 17.05
CA SER A 107 -17.08 11.10 17.51
C SER A 107 -18.43 11.58 18.05
N LYS A 108 -18.69 11.36 19.34
CA LYS A 108 -19.61 12.23 20.08
C LYS A 108 -18.77 13.31 20.76
N ALA A 109 -18.74 14.49 20.15
CA ALA A 109 -18.26 15.69 20.83
C ALA A 109 -19.23 16.03 21.97
N PRO A 110 -18.75 16.34 23.20
CA PRO A 110 -19.62 16.88 24.24
C PRO A 110 -20.06 18.30 23.85
N ARG A 111 -21.37 18.53 23.92
CA ARG A 111 -22.01 19.84 23.74
C ARG A 111 -21.58 20.78 24.86
N GLY A 112 -21.23 22.02 24.48
CA GLY A 112 -20.69 23.04 25.38
C GLY A 112 -21.57 23.37 26.58
N GLU A 113 -20.91 23.48 27.73
CA GLU A 113 -21.43 24.13 28.94
C GLU A 113 -21.47 25.65 28.72
N LYS A 114 -22.65 26.23 28.96
CA LYS A 114 -22.82 27.68 29.03
C LYS A 114 -22.19 28.18 30.33
N ARG A 115 -21.21 29.09 30.21
CA ARG A 115 -20.74 29.92 31.32
C ARG A 115 -21.88 30.86 31.73
N ALA A 116 -22.32 30.75 32.97
CA ALA A 116 -23.19 31.72 33.63
C ALA A 116 -22.34 32.64 34.51
N ASP A 117 -22.85 33.86 34.62
CA ASP A 117 -22.24 35.10 35.06
C ASP A 117 -21.69 35.09 36.49
N VAL A 118 -20.56 35.79 36.69
CA VAL A 118 -20.05 36.18 38.01
C VAL A 118 -20.38 37.65 38.19
N GLU A 119 -21.56 37.94 38.72
CA GLU A 119 -21.96 39.28 39.14
C GLU A 119 -21.42 39.56 40.54
N GLY A 120 -20.83 40.76 40.69
CA GLY A 120 -20.09 41.17 41.87
C GLY A 120 -20.97 41.54 43.06
N ALA A 121 -20.44 41.27 44.24
CA ALA A 121 -20.83 41.96 45.46
C ALA A 121 -19.68 41.89 46.47
N LEU A 122 -18.87 42.95 46.56
CA LEU A 122 -18.11 43.23 47.77
C LEU A 122 -17.78 44.73 47.89
N ARG A 123 -18.02 45.24 49.10
CA ARG A 123 -17.48 46.45 49.76
C ARG A 123 -18.26 47.76 49.60
N ARG A 124 -19.12 48.03 50.58
CA ARG A 124 -19.05 49.24 51.40
C ARG A 124 -19.41 48.90 52.85
N GLY A 125 -18.46 49.12 53.74
CA GLY A 125 -18.49 49.11 55.19
C GLY A 125 -17.26 49.87 55.62
#